data_AF-A0AAW5IH62-F1
#
_entry.id   AF-A0AAW5IH62-F1
#
_cell.length_a   1.000
_cell.length_b   1.000
_cell.length_c   1.000
_cell.angle_alpha   90.00
_cell.angle_beta   90.00
_cell.angle_gamma   90.00
#
_symmetry.space_group_name_H-M   'P 1'
#
loop_
_entity.id
_entity.type
_entity.pdbx_description
1 polymer ?
#
loop_
_entity_poly.entity_id
_entity_poly.type
_entity_poly.pdbx_seq_one_letter_code
_entity_poly.pdbx_strand_id
1 'polypeptide(L)'
;MNKSNMKADPKEHKKTLDAFFEFFDLSKILFNRRLKEIYNVTDIPKRSRFYKMAQDMADNLQIDWSTMTHADSNRIMLAMLEDSFNKIAEIEDSKSVDIIVKIRSK
;
A
#
# COMPACT_ATOMS: atom_id res chain seq x y z
N MET A 1 -30.93 13.24 13.31
CA MET A 1 -29.90 12.46 14.04
C MET A 1 -28.69 13.37 14.24
N ASN A 2 -28.30 13.59 15.50
CA ASN A 2 -27.13 14.41 15.83
C ASN A 2 -25.87 13.74 15.25
N LYS A 3 -25.14 14.45 14.39
CA LYS A 3 -23.74 14.14 14.08
C LYS A 3 -22.93 14.50 15.33
N SER A 4 -23.04 13.69 16.38
CA SER A 4 -22.16 13.81 17.53
C SER A 4 -20.74 13.69 17.02
N ASN A 5 -19.92 14.70 17.35
CA ASN A 5 -18.47 14.71 17.18
C ASN A 5 -17.85 13.48 17.86
N MET A 6 -17.94 12.31 17.22
CA MET A 6 -17.08 11.18 17.53
C MET A 6 -15.70 11.57 17.02
N LYS A 7 -14.91 12.21 17.88
CA LYS A 7 -13.46 12.26 17.68
C LYS A 7 -13.02 10.81 17.50
N ALA A 8 -12.54 10.47 16.30
CA ALA A 8 -11.98 9.16 16.03
C ALA A 8 -10.93 8.84 17.10
N ASP A 9 -10.88 7.59 17.57
CA ASP A 9 -9.88 7.18 18.56
C ASP A 9 -8.49 7.53 17.99
N PRO A 10 -7.61 8.22 18.75
CA PRO A 10 -6.24 8.51 18.30
C PRO A 10 -5.50 7.29 17.72
N LYS A 11 -5.81 6.07 18.18
CA LYS A 11 -5.27 4.82 17.63
C LYS A 11 -5.81 4.52 16.24
N GLU A 12 -7.10 4.74 15.99
CA GLU A 12 -7.70 4.58 14.68
C GLU A 12 -7.14 5.61 13.69
N HIS A 13 -7.01 6.87 14.12
CA HIS A 13 -6.41 7.93 13.31
C HIS A 13 -4.99 7.59 12.87
N LYS A 14 -4.17 7.06 13.79
CA LYS A 14 -2.81 6.61 13.47
C LYS A 14 -2.83 5.48 12.43
N LYS A 15 -3.69 4.46 12.61
CA LYS A 15 -3.82 3.35 11.65
C LYS A 15 -4.21 3.84 10.26
N THR A 16 -5.14 4.80 10.17
CA THR A 16 -5.55 5.42 8.90
C THR A 16 -4.38 6.09 8.18
N LEU A 17 -3.61 6.91 8.90
CA LEU A 17 -2.46 7.58 8.31
C LEU A 17 -1.37 6.57 7.90
N ASP A 18 -1.11 5.57 8.73
CA ASP A 18 -0.12 4.54 8.44
C ASP A 18 -0.50 3.75 7.17
N ALA A 19 -1.77 3.38 6.99
CA ALA A 19 -2.28 2.71 5.79
C ALA A 19 -2.19 3.60 4.54
N PHE A 20 -2.58 4.88 4.66
CA PHE A 20 -2.47 5.83 3.55
C PHE A 20 -1.03 6.04 3.09
N PHE A 21 -0.11 6.25 4.03
CA PHE A 21 1.31 6.42 3.70
C PHE A 21 1.93 5.13 3.17
N GLU A 22 1.49 3.96 3.63
CA GLU A 22 1.91 2.67 3.06
C GLU A 22 1.51 2.54 1.59
N PHE A 23 0.26 2.85 1.24
CA PHE A 23 -0.18 2.86 -0.15
C PHE A 23 0.58 3.88 -1.01
N PHE A 24 0.81 5.08 -0.47
CA PHE A 24 1.58 6.13 -1.16
C PHE A 24 3.03 5.72 -1.41
N ASP A 25 3.69 5.14 -0.40
CA ASP A 25 5.07 4.64 -0.52
C ASP A 25 5.18 3.49 -1.52
N LEU A 26 4.23 2.54 -1.49
CA LEU A 26 4.16 1.46 -2.47
C LEU A 26 4.00 2.02 -3.89
N SER A 27 3.04 2.92 -4.07
CA SER A 27 2.79 3.61 -5.35
C SER A 27 4.03 4.36 -5.84
N LYS A 28 4.77 5.01 -4.94
CA LYS A 28 6.01 5.69 -5.28
C LYS A 28 7.07 4.70 -5.78
N ILE A 29 7.19 3.52 -5.21
CA ILE A 29 8.16 2.51 -5.68
C ILE A 29 7.75 1.97 -7.05
N LEU A 30 6.47 1.66 -7.24
CA LEU A 30 6.00 1.03 -8.49
C LEU A 30 5.90 2.01 -9.66
N PHE A 31 5.55 3.28 -9.41
CA PHE A 31 5.24 4.23 -10.48
C PHE A 31 6.25 5.37 -10.65
N ASN A 32 7.18 5.58 -9.72
CA ASN A 32 8.15 6.68 -9.84
C ASN A 32 9.27 6.34 -10.82
N ARG A 33 9.02 6.60 -12.10
CA ARG A 33 9.97 6.42 -13.21
C ARG A 33 11.31 7.13 -13.03
N ARG A 34 11.43 8.09 -12.11
CA ARG A 34 12.70 8.77 -11.80
C ARG A 34 13.64 7.97 -10.91
N LEU A 35 13.14 6.96 -10.17
CA LEU A 35 13.89 6.26 -9.11
C LEU A 35 14.40 4.87 -9.51
N LYS A 36 14.38 4.55 -10.82
CA LYS A 36 14.54 3.21 -11.44
C LYS A 36 13.19 2.50 -11.58
N GLU A 37 12.92 2.04 -12.80
CA GLU A 37 11.71 1.30 -13.12
C GLU A 37 11.76 -0.09 -12.48
N ILE A 38 10.67 -0.47 -11.82
CA ILE A 38 10.46 -1.82 -11.30
C ILE A 38 9.74 -2.59 -12.41
N TYR A 39 10.47 -3.47 -13.09
CA TYR A 39 9.88 -4.29 -14.14
C TYR A 39 9.26 -5.55 -13.54
N ASN A 40 9.95 -6.20 -12.60
CA ASN A 40 9.40 -7.28 -11.79
C ASN A 40 9.41 -6.96 -10.30
N VAL A 41 8.55 -7.60 -9.52
CA VAL A 41 8.52 -7.43 -8.05
C VAL A 41 9.83 -7.85 -7.38
N THR A 42 10.65 -8.68 -8.03
CA THR A 42 12.02 -9.03 -7.62
C THR A 42 13.02 -7.88 -7.75
N ASP A 43 12.71 -6.85 -8.55
CA ASP A 43 13.55 -5.66 -8.71
C ASP A 43 13.38 -4.68 -7.53
N ILE A 44 12.34 -4.86 -6.71
CA ILE A 44 12.13 -4.08 -5.49
C ILE A 44 13.37 -4.24 -4.59
N PRO A 45 13.92 -3.15 -4.02
CA PRO A 45 15.08 -3.27 -3.15
C PRO A 45 14.81 -4.22 -1.98
N LYS A 46 15.66 -5.24 -1.78
CA LYS A 46 15.48 -6.27 -0.74
C LYS A 46 15.35 -5.74 0.70
N ARG A 47 15.92 -4.56 0.96
CA ARG A 47 15.80 -3.84 2.26
C ARG A 47 14.43 -3.17 2.47
N SER A 48 13.61 -3.09 1.42
CA SER A 48 12.28 -2.51 1.46
C SER A 48 11.31 -3.49 2.09
N ARG A 49 10.41 -3.01 2.95
CA ARG A 49 9.29 -3.81 3.48
C ARG A 49 8.43 -4.40 2.35
N PHE A 50 8.35 -3.70 1.22
CA PHE A 50 7.55 -4.11 0.07
C PHE A 50 8.14 -5.32 -0.68
N TYR A 51 9.43 -5.62 -0.51
CA TYR A 51 9.99 -6.86 -1.04
C TYR A 51 9.42 -8.07 -0.29
N LYS A 52 9.35 -7.99 1.05
CA LYS A 52 8.75 -9.04 1.86
C LYS A 52 7.24 -9.18 1.59
N MET A 53 6.54 -8.05 1.48
CA MET A 53 5.13 -8.03 1.07
C MET A 53 4.90 -8.73 -0.27
N ALA A 54 5.78 -8.50 -1.27
CA ALA A 54 5.68 -9.19 -2.55
C ALA A 54 5.89 -10.70 -2.44
N GLN A 55 6.84 -11.15 -1.60
CA GLN A 55 7.06 -12.57 -1.35
C GLN A 55 5.85 -13.22 -0.68
N ASP A 56 5.31 -12.59 0.37
CA ASP A 56 4.14 -13.10 1.07
C ASP A 56 2.92 -13.16 0.14
N MET A 57 2.78 -12.19 -0.77
CA MET A 57 1.73 -12.17 -1.77
C MET A 57 1.91 -13.26 -2.84
N ALA A 58 3.15 -13.54 -3.26
CA ALA A 58 3.45 -14.64 -4.16
C ALA A 58 3.06 -15.99 -3.54
N ASP A 59 3.39 -16.20 -2.26
CA ASP A 59 3.00 -17.40 -1.51
C ASP A 59 1.46 -17.54 -1.43
N ASN A 60 0.75 -16.45 -1.14
CA ASN A 60 -0.72 -16.44 -1.09
C ASN A 60 -1.37 -16.75 -2.44
N LEU A 61 -0.77 -16.28 -3.54
CA LEU A 61 -1.23 -16.53 -4.90
C LEU A 61 -0.74 -17.88 -5.46
N GLN A 62 0.03 -18.64 -4.69
CA GLN A 62 0.65 -19.91 -5.11
C GLN A 62 1.57 -19.75 -6.34
N ILE A 63 2.27 -18.62 -6.41
CA ILE A 63 3.24 -18.30 -7.46
C ILE A 63 4.65 -18.61 -6.93
N ASP A 64 5.40 -19.44 -7.63
CA ASP A 64 6.80 -19.72 -7.29
C ASP A 64 7.67 -18.49 -7.55
N TRP A 65 8.17 -17.88 -6.46
CA TRP A 65 9.01 -16.69 -6.50
C TRP A 65 10.27 -16.83 -7.38
N SER A 66 10.82 -18.04 -7.50
CA SER A 66 12.07 -18.28 -8.24
C SER A 66 11.86 -18.47 -9.74
N THR A 67 10.66 -18.89 -10.15
CA THR A 67 10.33 -19.22 -11.54
C THR A 67 9.20 -18.39 -12.13
N MET A 68 8.67 -17.41 -11.39
CA MET A 68 7.56 -16.57 -11.82
C MET A 68 7.83 -15.82 -13.13
N THR A 69 6.82 -15.78 -13.98
CA THR A 69 6.85 -14.98 -15.22
C THR A 69 6.65 -13.50 -14.93
N HIS A 70 6.88 -12.65 -15.92
CA HIS A 70 6.52 -11.23 -15.80
C HIS A 70 5.01 -11.02 -15.57
N ALA A 71 4.16 -11.86 -16.17
CA ALA A 71 2.73 -11.80 -15.93
C ALA A 71 2.36 -12.14 -14.48
N ASP A 72 3.04 -13.13 -13.89
CA ASP A 72 2.89 -13.49 -12.48
C ASP A 72 3.38 -12.36 -11.57
N SER A 73 4.51 -11.74 -11.92
CA SER A 73 5.00 -10.53 -11.23
C SER A 73 3.96 -9.39 -11.29
N ASN A 74 3.33 -9.14 -12.43
CA ASN A 74 2.29 -8.12 -12.55
C ASN A 74 1.06 -8.45 -11.70
N ARG A 75 0.67 -9.74 -11.62
CA ARG A 75 -0.41 -10.18 -10.71
C ARG A 75 -0.06 -9.88 -9.25
N ILE A 76 1.18 -10.14 -8.84
CA ILE A 76 1.66 -9.82 -7.49
C ILE A 76 1.62 -8.29 -7.26
N MET A 77 2.10 -7.48 -8.21
CA MET A 77 2.03 -6.01 -8.09
C MET A 77 0.59 -5.50 -7.89
N LEU A 78 -0.35 -6.02 -8.69
CA LEU A 78 -1.76 -5.65 -8.59
C LEU A 78 -2.34 -6.08 -7.24
N ALA A 79 -2.05 -7.29 -6.77
CA ALA A 79 -2.51 -7.77 -5.48
C ALA A 79 -1.95 -6.96 -4.30
N MET A 80 -0.69 -6.50 -4.38
CA MET A 80 -0.11 -5.59 -3.37
C MET A 80 -0.83 -4.23 -3.33
N LEU A 81 -1.16 -3.68 -4.51
CA LEU A 81 -1.91 -2.43 -4.61
C LEU A 81 -3.34 -2.59 -4.10
N GLU A 82 -3.99 -3.69 -4.44
CA GLU A 82 -5.33 -4.04 -3.98
C GLU A 82 -5.37 -4.20 -2.45
N ASP A 83 -4.46 -4.97 -1.85
CA ASP A 83 -4.38 -5.14 -0.39
C ASP A 83 -4.15 -3.79 0.32
N SER A 84 -3.24 -2.98 -0.21
CA SER A 84 -2.96 -1.65 0.35
C SER A 84 -4.15 -0.69 0.21
N PHE A 85 -4.88 -0.77 -0.91
CA PHE A 85 -6.09 0.02 -1.14
C PHE A 85 -7.23 -0.42 -0.22
N ASN A 86 -7.48 -1.73 -0.12
CA ASN A 86 -8.56 -2.28 0.71
C ASN A 86 -8.38 -1.91 2.19
N LYS A 87 -7.14 -1.86 2.69
CA LYS A 87 -6.85 -1.34 4.04
C LYS A 87 -7.31 0.10 4.25
N ILE A 88 -7.24 0.94 3.21
CA ILE A 88 -7.74 2.33 3.27
C ILE A 88 -9.26 2.34 3.15
N ALA A 89 -9.81 1.57 2.21
CA ALA A 89 -11.25 1.49 1.96
C ALA A 89 -12.02 0.99 3.19
N GLU A 90 -11.54 -0.05 3.87
CA GLU A 90 -12.12 -0.55 5.13
C GLU A 90 -12.21 0.55 6.20
N ILE A 91 -11.25 1.47 6.22
CA ILE A 91 -11.21 2.59 7.17
C ILE A 91 -12.19 3.68 6.75
N GLU A 92 -12.23 4.05 5.46
CA GLU A 92 -13.17 5.04 4.92
C GLU A 92 -14.63 4.57 5.08
N ASP A 93 -14.94 3.33 4.70
CA ASP A 93 -16.27 2.75 4.83
C ASP A 93 -16.72 2.70 6.31
N SER A 94 -15.76 2.61 7.24
CA SER A 94 -16.06 2.59 8.67
C SER A 94 -16.41 3.97 9.25
N LYS A 95 -15.93 5.10 8.67
CA LYS A 95 -16.12 6.47 9.17
C LYS A 95 -15.90 7.53 8.08
N SER A 96 -16.65 8.63 8.12
CA SER A 96 -16.33 9.83 7.33
C SER A 96 -14.97 10.43 7.75
N VAL A 97 -13.91 10.15 6.99
CA VAL A 97 -12.54 10.62 7.24
C VAL A 97 -12.21 11.80 6.31
N ASP A 98 -11.91 12.96 6.89
CA ASP A 98 -11.28 14.08 6.17
C ASP A 98 -9.76 14.00 6.34
N ILE A 99 -9.03 13.70 5.26
CA ILE A 99 -7.55 13.72 5.25
C ILE A 99 -7.06 15.10 4.78
N ILE A 100 -6.55 15.91 5.72
CA ILE A 100 -5.95 17.22 5.41
C ILE A 100 -4.43 17.11 5.43
N VAL A 101 -3.80 17.07 4.25
CA VAL A 101 -2.34 17.06 4.11
C VAL A 101 -1.82 18.49 3.99
N LYS A 102 -1.04 18.95 4.98
CA LYS A 102 -0.27 20.21 4.88
C LYS A 102 1.18 19.91 4.53
N ILE A 103 1.53 20.10 3.27
CA ILE A 103 2.91 20.02 2.78
C ILE A 103 3.58 21.37 3.03
N ARG A 104 4.71 21.39 3.75
CA ARG A 104 5.58 22.56 3.84
C ARG A 104 6.89 22.24 3.12
N SER A 105 7.24 22.99 2.08
CA SER A 105 8.61 22.91 1.55
C SER A 105 9.53 23.75 2.44
N LYS A 106 10.75 23.27 2.65
CA LYS A 106 11.85 24.08 3.17
C LYS A 106 12.39 24.97 2.07
#